data_AF-A0A970IQZ2-F1
#
_entry.id   AF-A0A970IQZ2-F1
#
_cell.length_a   1.000
_cell.length_b   1.000
_cell.length_c   1.000
_cell.angle_alpha   90.00
_cell.angle_beta   90.00
_cell.angle_gamma   90.00
#
_symmetry.space_group_name_H-M   'P 1'
#
loop_
_entity.id
_entity.type
_entity.pdbx_description
1 polymer ?
#
loop_
_entity_poly.entity_id
_entity_poly.type
_entity_poly.pdbx_seq_one_letter_code
_entity_poly.pdbx_strand_id
1 'polypeptide(L)'
;MKDEILNILKAEVKPALGCTGPTSVSYAVSVAKDAVGGKAKSVRLIVDRDTYKNSIAVGIPGTSQMGLVIAAALGAVCGDSRLGLEVLKHVTKKDEERALEFAGNSVDLKIDWGLKEVGLYIEAFVETDKGVGHAIVKRTHTNVVLVEVNDKVILKKEDEINNKETIQVDAPILDFSVRDFYNFSKDIDIESIRFLKEAIDMNMELSQAGLKENVGGEFGIGFKNLIGDKAYIRAKSLAAAASDARMAGDNISAMSCASSGNVGITASVPFLPICEEHGKSEEEMLRAICLSF
;
A
#
# COMPACT_ATOMS: atom_id res chain seq x y z
N MET A 1 25.73 -7.37 13.16
CA MET A 1 25.27 -8.19 12.01
C MET A 1 23.96 -8.93 12.30
N LYS A 2 23.92 -10.06 13.05
CA LYS A 2 22.65 -10.80 13.26
C LYS A 2 21.55 -9.93 13.88
N ASP A 3 21.88 -9.16 14.93
CA ASP A 3 20.92 -8.26 15.59
C ASP A 3 20.44 -7.12 14.68
N GLU A 4 21.30 -6.62 13.79
CA GLU A 4 20.95 -5.59 12.81
C GLU A 4 19.97 -6.13 11.77
N ILE A 5 20.24 -7.31 11.18
CA ILE A 5 19.32 -7.96 10.23
C ILE A 5 17.98 -8.28 10.92
N LEU A 6 18.01 -8.75 12.17
CA LEU A 6 16.79 -9.00 12.94
C LEU A 6 15.99 -7.72 13.18
N ASN A 7 16.65 -6.59 13.48
CA ASN A 7 16.01 -5.31 13.66
C ASN A 7 15.38 -4.80 12.37
N ILE A 8 16.06 -4.96 11.22
CA ILE A 8 15.50 -4.65 9.90
C ILE A 8 14.25 -5.50 9.66
N LEU A 9 14.33 -6.82 9.85
CA LEU A 9 13.21 -7.73 9.65
C LEU A 9 12.00 -7.34 10.53
N LYS A 10 12.22 -7.06 11.81
CA LYS A 10 11.14 -6.59 12.72
C LYS A 10 10.61 -5.21 12.35
N ALA A 11 11.43 -4.35 11.75
CA ALA A 11 10.99 -3.03 11.31
C ALA A 11 10.11 -3.09 10.06
N GLU A 12 10.39 -4.03 9.15
CA GLU A 12 9.69 -4.21 7.88
C GLU A 12 8.46 -5.13 7.98
N VAL A 13 8.48 -6.14 8.86
CA VAL A 13 7.38 -7.09 9.05
C VAL A 13 6.36 -6.54 10.03
N LYS A 14 5.36 -5.84 9.50
CA LYS A 14 4.30 -5.20 10.29
C LYS A 14 2.94 -5.34 9.63
N PRO A 15 1.84 -5.36 10.42
CA PRO A 15 0.49 -5.32 9.87
C PRO A 15 0.27 -4.05 9.05
N ALA A 16 -0.33 -4.20 7.87
CA ALA A 16 -0.71 -3.13 6.97
C ALA A 16 -2.19 -3.30 6.59
N LEU A 17 -3.01 -2.34 7.02
CA LEU A 17 -4.44 -2.32 6.74
C LEU A 17 -4.71 -1.72 5.35
N GLY A 18 -5.47 -2.44 4.53
CA GLY A 18 -5.89 -1.99 3.21
C GLY A 18 -4.73 -1.64 2.26
N CYS A 19 -5.07 -0.96 1.18
CA CYS A 19 -4.09 -0.46 0.21
C CYS A 19 -3.87 1.04 0.41
N THR A 20 -2.65 1.42 0.73
CA THR A 20 -2.27 2.79 1.10
C THR A 20 -2.16 3.76 -0.08
N GLY A 21 -2.08 3.25 -1.31
CA GLY A 21 -1.95 4.06 -2.53
C GLY A 21 -3.13 5.01 -2.75
N PRO A 22 -4.37 4.51 -2.97
CA PRO A 22 -5.55 5.36 -3.12
C PRO A 22 -5.78 6.27 -1.90
N THR A 23 -5.56 5.76 -0.70
CA THR A 23 -5.70 6.54 0.54
C THR A 23 -4.72 7.71 0.62
N SER A 24 -3.48 7.54 0.13
CA SER A 24 -2.49 8.61 0.03
C SER A 24 -2.92 9.69 -0.96
N VAL A 25 -3.59 9.31 -2.05
CA VAL A 25 -4.19 10.28 -2.99
C VAL A 25 -5.33 11.05 -2.33
N SER A 26 -6.24 10.37 -1.63
CA SER A 26 -7.28 11.03 -0.85
C SER A 26 -6.67 12.01 0.16
N TYR A 27 -5.61 11.60 0.86
CA TYR A 27 -4.88 12.41 1.82
C TYR A 27 -4.28 13.68 1.19
N ALA A 28 -3.55 13.54 0.08
CA ALA A 28 -2.96 14.69 -0.62
C ALA A 28 -4.03 15.71 -1.07
N VAL A 29 -5.15 15.21 -1.60
CA VAL A 29 -6.28 16.06 -2.02
C VAL A 29 -6.94 16.73 -0.81
N SER A 30 -7.15 16.02 0.29
CA SER A 30 -7.69 16.62 1.52
C SER A 30 -6.77 17.68 2.10
N VAL A 31 -5.44 17.47 2.08
CA VAL A 31 -4.46 18.48 2.53
C VAL A 31 -4.57 19.77 1.70
N ALA A 32 -4.60 19.64 0.37
CA ALA A 32 -4.77 20.79 -0.53
C ALA A 32 -6.11 21.50 -0.28
N LYS A 33 -7.21 20.75 -0.19
CA LYS A 33 -8.56 21.30 0.05
C LYS A 33 -8.69 21.95 1.43
N ASP A 34 -8.15 21.36 2.48
CA ASP A 34 -8.26 21.88 3.85
C ASP A 34 -7.41 23.14 4.06
N ALA A 35 -6.28 23.26 3.35
CA ALA A 35 -5.44 24.46 3.40
C ALA A 35 -6.16 25.72 2.90
N VAL A 36 -6.93 25.61 1.80
CA VAL A 36 -7.73 26.73 1.25
C VAL A 36 -9.13 26.81 1.87
N GLY A 37 -9.67 25.68 2.32
CA GLY A 37 -11.03 25.52 2.82
C GLY A 37 -12.09 25.73 1.73
N GLY A 38 -13.36 25.69 2.15
CA GLY A 38 -14.49 25.85 1.23
C GLY A 38 -14.96 24.53 0.60
N LYS A 39 -15.91 24.64 -0.33
CA LYS A 39 -16.48 23.51 -1.07
C LYS A 39 -15.67 23.29 -2.35
N ALA A 40 -15.14 22.08 -2.52
CA ALA A 40 -14.40 21.69 -3.72
C ALA A 40 -15.27 21.80 -4.99
N LYS A 41 -14.65 22.31 -6.05
CA LYS A 41 -15.23 22.47 -7.40
C LYS A 41 -14.51 21.62 -8.43
N SER A 42 -13.19 21.53 -8.35
CA SER A 42 -12.37 20.72 -9.25
C SER A 42 -11.11 20.22 -8.54
N VAL A 43 -10.57 19.10 -9.01
CA VAL A 43 -9.30 18.52 -8.60
C VAL A 43 -8.48 18.25 -9.86
N ARG A 44 -7.24 18.74 -9.88
CA ARG A 44 -6.23 18.32 -10.84
C ARG A 44 -5.17 17.55 -10.08
N LEU A 45 -5.02 16.28 -10.44
CA LEU A 45 -4.15 15.31 -9.79
C LEU A 45 -3.03 14.92 -10.74
N ILE A 46 -1.79 15.04 -10.29
CA ILE A 46 -0.60 14.59 -11.00
C ILE A 46 0.05 13.49 -10.15
N VAL A 47 0.32 12.34 -10.75
CA VAL A 47 0.99 11.22 -10.08
C VAL A 47 2.13 10.70 -10.93
N ASP A 48 3.13 10.09 -10.28
CA ASP A 48 4.14 9.31 -10.99
C ASP A 48 3.59 7.98 -11.51
N ARG A 49 4.37 7.33 -12.38
CA ARG A 49 4.06 6.02 -12.95
C ARG A 49 3.79 4.96 -11.88
N ASP A 50 4.58 4.93 -10.81
CA ASP A 50 4.52 3.84 -9.84
C ASP A 50 3.34 4.02 -8.89
N THR A 51 3.00 5.26 -8.50
CA THR A 51 1.70 5.54 -7.82
C THR A 51 0.52 5.15 -8.69
N TYR A 52 0.53 5.51 -9.98
CA TYR A 52 -0.55 5.17 -10.91
C TYR A 52 -0.76 3.67 -11.04
N LYS A 53 0.27 2.93 -11.47
CA LYS A 53 0.15 1.48 -11.72
C LYS A 53 -0.26 0.70 -10.45
N ASN A 54 0.20 1.15 -9.28
CA ASN A 54 -0.06 0.48 -8.01
C ASN A 54 -1.45 0.78 -7.45
N SER A 55 -2.16 1.78 -7.97
CA SER A 55 -3.40 2.30 -7.35
C SER A 55 -4.59 2.42 -8.31
N ILE A 56 -4.39 2.24 -9.62
CA ILE A 56 -5.44 2.44 -10.64
C ILE A 56 -6.65 1.51 -10.45
N ALA A 57 -6.41 0.27 -10.04
CA ALA A 57 -7.43 -0.78 -9.88
C ALA A 57 -7.41 -1.33 -8.45
N VAL A 58 -7.35 -0.43 -7.48
CA VAL A 58 -7.27 -0.76 -6.06
C VAL A 58 -8.49 -0.26 -5.30
N GLY A 59 -9.11 -1.14 -4.52
CA GLY A 59 -10.24 -0.82 -3.66
C GLY A 59 -9.89 0.22 -2.61
N ILE A 60 -10.86 1.09 -2.30
CA ILE A 60 -10.71 2.17 -1.34
C ILE A 60 -11.39 1.77 -0.03
N PRO A 61 -10.65 1.67 1.09
CA PRO A 61 -11.20 1.25 2.38
C PRO A 61 -12.44 2.05 2.79
N GLY A 62 -13.47 1.34 3.25
CA GLY A 62 -14.74 1.93 3.69
C GLY A 62 -15.72 2.27 2.56
N THR A 63 -15.39 1.96 1.30
CA THR A 63 -16.24 2.22 0.13
C THR A 63 -16.37 0.98 -0.76
N SER A 64 -17.32 0.98 -1.69
CA SER A 64 -17.38 -0.02 -2.77
C SER A 64 -16.60 0.40 -4.02
N GLN A 65 -15.78 1.46 -3.93
CA GLN A 65 -15.12 2.08 -5.08
C GLN A 65 -13.66 1.66 -5.22
N MET A 66 -13.16 1.83 -6.45
CA MET A 66 -11.82 1.45 -6.85
C MET A 66 -11.20 2.54 -7.73
N GLY A 67 -9.91 2.82 -7.50
CA GLY A 67 -9.09 3.63 -8.39
C GLY A 67 -8.88 5.08 -7.98
N LEU A 68 -7.95 5.74 -8.67
CA LEU A 68 -7.40 7.03 -8.25
C LEU A 68 -8.36 8.22 -8.41
N VAL A 69 -9.20 8.21 -9.45
CA VAL A 69 -10.12 9.33 -9.73
C VAL A 69 -11.14 9.47 -8.60
N ILE A 70 -11.74 8.36 -8.19
CA ILE A 70 -12.70 8.33 -7.09
C ILE A 70 -12.03 8.52 -5.72
N ALA A 71 -10.78 8.06 -5.53
CA ALA A 71 -10.00 8.39 -4.34
C ALA A 71 -9.78 9.90 -4.19
N ALA A 72 -9.38 10.57 -5.27
CA ALA A 72 -9.24 12.02 -5.29
C ALA A 72 -10.55 12.73 -4.96
N ALA A 73 -11.66 12.29 -5.56
CA ALA A 73 -12.98 12.84 -5.27
C ALA A 73 -13.38 12.66 -3.80
N LEU A 74 -13.15 11.48 -3.21
CA LEU A 74 -13.40 11.23 -1.79
C LEU A 74 -12.56 12.15 -0.89
N GLY A 75 -11.28 12.34 -1.22
CA GLY A 75 -10.41 13.29 -0.54
C GLY A 75 -10.94 14.73 -0.56
N ALA A 76 -11.50 15.17 -1.70
CA ALA A 76 -12.07 16.50 -1.86
C ALA A 76 -13.42 16.69 -1.16
N VAL A 77 -14.27 15.65 -1.17
CA VAL A 77 -15.66 15.71 -0.69
C VAL A 77 -15.77 15.49 0.82
N CYS A 78 -15.07 14.49 1.36
CA CYS A 78 -15.27 14.05 2.75
C CYS A 78 -13.97 13.72 3.51
N GLY A 79 -12.81 13.76 2.87
CA GLY A 79 -11.56 13.41 3.53
C GLY A 79 -11.17 14.40 4.63
N ASP A 80 -10.61 13.88 5.72
CA ASP A 80 -10.06 14.65 6.84
C ASP A 80 -8.54 14.52 6.87
N SER A 81 -7.83 15.56 6.44
CA SER A 81 -6.36 15.56 6.36
C SER A 81 -5.67 15.37 7.72
N ARG A 82 -6.35 15.57 8.85
CA ARG A 82 -5.75 15.40 10.19
C ARG A 82 -5.58 13.93 10.56
N LEU A 83 -6.27 13.03 9.86
CA LEU A 83 -6.26 11.60 10.14
C LEU A 83 -5.16 10.82 9.39
N GLY A 84 -4.36 11.48 8.54
CA GLY A 84 -3.28 10.81 7.81
C GLY A 84 -3.81 9.71 6.89
N LEU A 85 -3.32 8.47 7.05
CA LEU A 85 -3.84 7.31 6.31
C LEU A 85 -5.24 6.85 6.75
N GLU A 86 -5.79 7.43 7.81
CA GLU A 86 -7.20 7.24 8.17
C GLU A 86 -8.09 8.37 7.60
N VAL A 87 -7.63 9.13 6.58
CA VAL A 87 -8.34 10.26 5.96
C VAL A 87 -9.80 9.97 5.57
N LEU A 88 -10.14 8.71 5.26
CA LEU A 88 -11.50 8.28 4.90
C LEU A 88 -12.23 7.50 6.02
N LYS A 89 -11.73 7.50 7.25
CA LYS A 89 -12.30 6.71 8.38
C LYS A 89 -13.79 6.94 8.62
N HIS A 90 -14.29 8.13 8.29
CA HIS A 90 -15.68 8.53 8.52
C HIS A 90 -16.50 8.61 7.23
N VAL A 91 -16.02 8.03 6.14
CA VAL A 91 -16.76 8.00 4.88
C VAL A 91 -18.12 7.32 5.05
N THR A 92 -19.17 7.98 4.56
CA THR A 92 -20.53 7.42 4.54
C THR A 92 -20.96 7.07 3.12
N LYS A 93 -22.01 6.27 2.97
CA LYS A 93 -22.59 5.98 1.63
C LYS A 93 -23.01 7.24 0.88
N LYS A 94 -23.50 8.26 1.58
CA LYS A 94 -23.84 9.56 0.99
C LYS A 94 -22.60 10.34 0.53
N ASP A 95 -21.47 10.19 1.22
CA ASP A 95 -20.21 10.77 0.76
C ASP A 95 -19.69 10.06 -0.48
N GLU A 96 -19.80 8.73 -0.52
CA GLU A 96 -19.46 7.91 -1.68
C GLU A 96 -20.27 8.32 -2.92
N GLU A 97 -21.59 8.49 -2.79
CA GLU A 97 -22.46 8.97 -3.88
C GLU A 97 -22.06 10.37 -4.38
N ARG A 98 -21.76 11.30 -3.47
CA ARG A 98 -21.31 12.65 -3.84
C ARG A 98 -19.93 12.64 -4.50
N ALA A 99 -19.03 11.78 -4.03
CA ALA A 99 -17.71 11.62 -4.62
C ALA A 99 -17.80 11.00 -6.01
N LEU A 100 -18.72 10.08 -6.27
CA LEU A 100 -18.97 9.53 -7.60
C LEU A 100 -19.43 10.61 -8.60
N GLU A 101 -20.39 11.45 -8.20
CA GLU A 101 -20.83 12.58 -9.04
C GLU A 101 -19.69 13.56 -9.33
N PHE A 102 -18.89 13.86 -8.30
CA PHE A 102 -17.72 14.75 -8.42
C PHE A 102 -16.64 14.15 -9.33
N ALA A 103 -16.34 12.85 -9.18
CA ALA A 103 -15.34 12.13 -9.97
C ALA A 103 -15.62 12.18 -11.48
N GLY A 104 -16.89 12.08 -11.89
CA GLY A 104 -17.27 12.07 -13.31
C GLY A 104 -17.10 13.39 -14.05
N ASN A 105 -17.03 14.52 -13.33
CA ASN A 105 -17.09 15.85 -13.92
C ASN A 105 -15.95 16.80 -13.49
N SER A 106 -15.32 16.51 -12.35
CA SER A 106 -14.52 17.50 -11.62
C SER A 106 -13.13 17.01 -11.23
N VAL A 107 -12.71 15.81 -11.66
CA VAL A 107 -11.37 15.27 -11.39
C VAL A 107 -10.63 15.04 -12.70
N ASP A 108 -9.50 15.73 -12.86
CA ASP A 108 -8.54 15.53 -13.95
C ASP A 108 -7.31 14.80 -13.41
N LEU A 109 -7.01 13.61 -13.94
CA LEU A 109 -5.85 12.80 -13.57
C LEU A 109 -4.82 12.82 -14.69
N LYS A 110 -3.63 13.32 -14.39
CA LYS A 110 -2.46 13.31 -15.27
C LYS A 110 -1.36 12.42 -14.70
N ILE A 111 -0.74 11.64 -15.57
CA ILE A 111 0.41 10.80 -15.21
C ILE A 111 1.66 11.50 -15.72
N ASP A 112 2.63 11.76 -14.84
CA ASP A 112 3.95 12.21 -15.26
C ASP A 112 4.86 10.99 -15.47
N TRP A 113 4.96 10.56 -16.73
CA TRP A 113 5.81 9.44 -17.14
C TRP A 113 7.31 9.76 -17.08
N GLY A 114 7.69 11.03 -17.06
CA GLY A 114 9.07 11.49 -17.01
C GLY A 114 9.61 11.61 -15.58
N LEU A 115 8.73 11.60 -14.58
CA LEU A 115 9.09 11.75 -13.18
C LEU A 115 9.79 10.49 -12.66
N LYS A 116 11.03 10.66 -12.18
CA LYS A 116 11.87 9.59 -11.61
C LYS A 116 12.05 9.79 -10.11
N GLU A 117 10.94 9.97 -9.39
CA GLU A 117 10.98 9.98 -7.92
C GLU A 117 11.09 8.55 -7.39
N VAL A 118 11.73 8.39 -6.24
CA VAL A 118 11.75 7.10 -5.54
C VAL A 118 10.69 7.11 -4.45
N GLY A 119 9.91 6.03 -4.37
CA GLY A 119 8.72 5.94 -3.53
C GLY A 119 7.47 6.32 -4.32
N LEU A 120 6.64 7.18 -3.74
CA LEU A 120 5.45 7.72 -4.41
C LEU A 120 5.58 9.23 -4.64
N TYR A 121 4.87 9.73 -5.66
CA TYR A 121 4.66 11.16 -5.87
C TYR A 121 3.21 11.44 -6.22
N ILE A 122 2.61 12.35 -5.46
CA ILE A 122 1.24 12.81 -5.62
C ILE A 122 1.24 14.33 -5.49
N GLU A 123 0.77 15.01 -6.52
CA GLU A 123 0.60 16.46 -6.55
C GLU A 123 -0.87 16.76 -6.84
N ALA A 124 -1.50 17.48 -5.93
CA ALA A 124 -2.93 17.73 -5.94
C ALA A 124 -3.20 19.23 -5.92
N PHE A 125 -3.95 19.71 -6.90
CA PHE A 125 -4.53 21.05 -6.92
C PHE A 125 -6.04 20.92 -6.72
N VAL A 126 -6.58 21.64 -5.74
CA VAL A 126 -8.02 21.66 -5.47
C VAL A 126 -8.53 23.08 -5.57
N GLU A 127 -9.43 23.31 -6.52
CA GLU A 127 -10.18 24.56 -6.62
C GLU A 127 -11.42 24.47 -5.74
N THR A 128 -11.66 25.51 -4.94
CA THR A 128 -12.85 25.64 -4.10
C THR A 128 -13.58 26.95 -4.40
N ASP A 129 -14.68 27.20 -3.69
CA ASP A 129 -15.32 28.51 -3.65
C ASP A 129 -14.50 29.60 -2.92
N LYS A 130 -13.39 29.24 -2.26
CA LYS A 130 -12.51 30.17 -1.53
C LYS A 130 -11.14 30.38 -2.16
N GLY A 131 -10.80 29.63 -3.20
CA GLY A 131 -9.52 29.77 -3.91
C GLY A 131 -8.98 28.44 -4.40
N VAL A 132 -7.65 28.38 -4.57
CA VAL A 132 -6.94 27.16 -4.96
C VAL A 132 -5.98 26.74 -3.85
N GLY A 133 -6.11 25.49 -3.44
CA GLY A 133 -5.13 24.81 -2.60
C GLY A 133 -4.25 23.89 -3.45
N HIS A 134 -2.99 23.79 -3.10
CA HIS A 134 -2.02 22.92 -3.78
C HIS A 134 -1.20 22.18 -2.73
N ALA A 135 -1.04 20.86 -2.88
CA ALA A 135 -0.21 20.05 -2.01
C ALA A 135 0.60 19.01 -2.79
N ILE A 136 1.81 18.74 -2.32
CA ILE A 136 2.66 17.65 -2.82
C ILE A 136 2.95 16.69 -1.67
N VAL A 137 2.62 15.42 -1.87
CA VAL A 137 2.99 14.29 -1.00
C VAL A 137 3.97 13.41 -1.76
N LYS A 138 5.13 13.14 -1.18
CA LYS A 138 6.11 12.27 -1.83
C LYS A 138 6.98 11.47 -0.90
N ARG A 139 7.64 10.44 -1.44
CA ARG A 139 8.48 9.44 -0.78
C ARG A 139 7.68 8.48 0.11
N THR A 140 6.93 8.98 1.09
CA THR A 140 6.05 8.18 1.95
C THR A 140 4.61 8.65 1.88
N HIS A 141 3.66 7.79 2.27
CA HIS A 141 2.24 7.97 1.95
C HIS A 141 1.57 9.16 2.65
N THR A 142 2.24 9.78 3.62
CA THR A 142 1.75 10.97 4.36
C THR A 142 2.77 12.10 4.44
N ASN A 143 3.91 11.99 3.76
CA ASN A 143 4.94 13.02 3.81
C ASN A 143 4.61 14.20 2.88
N VAL A 144 3.90 15.18 3.43
CA VAL A 144 3.62 16.46 2.77
C VAL A 144 4.90 17.29 2.70
N VAL A 145 5.33 17.64 1.48
CA VAL A 145 6.55 18.43 1.22
C VAL A 145 6.25 19.86 0.78
N LEU A 146 5.05 20.10 0.26
CA LEU A 146 4.60 21.42 -0.18
C LEU A 146 3.12 21.59 0.15
N VAL A 147 2.74 22.77 0.64
CA VAL A 147 1.36 23.26 0.69
C VAL A 147 1.34 24.74 0.27
N GLU A 148 0.48 25.09 -0.68
CA GLU A 148 0.26 26.46 -1.14
C GLU A 148 -1.23 26.79 -1.16
N VAL A 149 -1.55 28.07 -0.91
CA VAL A 149 -2.91 28.62 -0.99
C VAL A 149 -2.87 29.89 -1.84
N ASN A 150 -3.59 29.90 -2.96
CA ASN A 150 -3.61 31.02 -3.91
C ASN A 150 -2.19 31.50 -4.25
N ASP A 151 -1.34 30.55 -4.68
CA ASP A 151 0.07 30.74 -5.05
C ASP A 151 0.99 31.24 -3.91
N LYS A 152 0.52 31.19 -2.66
CA LYS A 152 1.32 31.51 -1.47
C LYS A 152 1.71 30.25 -0.74
N VAL A 153 3.02 30.04 -0.57
CA VAL A 153 3.59 28.93 0.17
C VAL A 153 3.22 29.02 1.65
N ILE A 154 2.58 27.97 2.17
CA ILE A 154 2.26 27.79 3.59
C ILE A 154 3.26 26.82 4.24
N LEU A 155 3.66 25.79 3.50
CA LEU A 155 4.65 24.80 3.93
C LEU A 155 5.55 24.43 2.75
N LYS A 156 6.85 24.37 2.98
CA LYS A 156 7.83 23.89 1.99
C LYS A 156 9.01 23.23 2.68
N LYS A 157 9.28 21.96 2.35
CA LYS A 157 10.48 21.23 2.78
C LYS A 157 11.54 21.31 1.68
N GLU A 158 12.38 22.34 1.72
CA GLU A 158 13.31 22.67 0.62
C GLU A 158 14.27 21.53 0.24
N ASP A 159 14.80 20.82 1.23
CA ASP A 159 15.73 19.69 1.04
C ASP A 159 15.08 18.48 0.34
N GLU A 160 13.75 18.36 0.40
CA GLU A 160 13.03 17.27 -0.22
C GLU A 160 12.55 17.62 -1.63
N ILE A 161 12.22 18.89 -1.91
CA ILE A 161 11.74 19.34 -3.23
C ILE A 161 12.88 19.40 -4.26
N ASN A 162 14.07 19.84 -3.86
CA ASN A 162 15.18 20.10 -4.79
C ASN A 162 16.10 18.89 -5.01
N ASN A 163 16.12 17.91 -4.11
CA ASN A 163 16.98 16.73 -4.25
C ASN A 163 16.37 15.70 -5.22
N LYS A 164 16.89 15.70 -6.46
CA LYS A 164 16.65 14.67 -7.48
C LYS A 164 17.56 13.44 -7.34
N GLU A 165 18.65 13.57 -6.61
CA GLU A 165 19.71 12.55 -6.57
C GLU A 165 20.02 12.18 -5.13
N THR A 166 20.13 10.87 -4.91
CA THR A 166 20.45 10.21 -3.64
C THR A 166 19.45 10.45 -2.53
N ILE A 167 18.53 9.51 -2.40
CA ILE A 167 18.18 9.06 -1.07
C ILE A 167 19.49 8.56 -0.46
N GLN A 168 20.01 9.25 0.54
CA GLN A 168 20.39 8.48 1.72
C GLN A 168 19.05 7.95 2.26
N VAL A 169 18.53 6.86 1.66
CA VAL A 169 17.68 6.01 2.46
C VAL A 169 18.70 5.53 3.46
N ASP A 170 18.53 5.86 4.72
CA ASP A 170 19.11 5.03 5.76
C ASP A 170 18.45 3.66 5.56
N ALA A 171 19.04 2.85 4.67
CA ALA A 171 18.60 1.53 4.29
C ALA A 171 19.72 0.57 4.70
N PRO A 172 19.83 0.27 6.00
CA PRO A 172 20.88 -0.60 6.53
C PRO A 172 20.92 -1.97 5.84
N ILE A 173 19.81 -2.39 5.22
CA ILE A 173 19.72 -3.62 4.43
C ILE A 173 20.73 -3.69 3.27
N LEU A 174 21.17 -2.54 2.73
CA LEU A 174 22.12 -2.47 1.61
C LEU A 174 23.56 -2.80 2.03
N ASP A 175 23.86 -2.81 3.34
CA ASP A 175 25.18 -3.17 3.86
C ASP A 175 25.40 -4.70 3.91
N PHE A 176 24.37 -5.49 3.60
CA PHE A 176 24.39 -6.95 3.68
C PHE A 176 24.27 -7.61 2.30
N SER A 177 24.93 -8.75 2.13
CA SER A 177 24.82 -9.58 0.93
C SER A 177 23.71 -10.62 1.07
N VAL A 178 23.27 -11.20 -0.06
CA VAL A 178 22.35 -12.36 -0.06
C VAL A 178 22.89 -13.54 0.77
N ARG A 179 24.22 -13.71 0.82
CA ARG A 179 24.86 -14.73 1.66
C ARG A 179 24.65 -14.46 3.15
N ASP A 180 24.69 -13.20 3.56
CA ASP A 180 24.47 -12.81 4.96
C ASP A 180 23.03 -13.09 5.39
N PHE A 181 22.04 -12.81 4.54
CA PHE A 181 20.63 -13.16 4.79
C PHE A 181 20.41 -14.67 4.87
N TYR A 182 21.04 -15.45 3.98
CA TYR A 182 20.98 -16.92 4.03
C TYR A 182 21.57 -17.48 5.32
N ASN A 183 22.76 -17.00 5.72
CA ASN A 183 23.39 -17.44 6.95
C ASN A 183 22.59 -16.99 8.19
N PHE A 184 22.03 -15.78 8.17
CA PHE A 184 21.16 -15.27 9.22
C PHE A 184 19.93 -16.15 9.41
N SER A 185 19.15 -16.41 8.35
CA SER A 185 17.92 -17.21 8.46
C SER A 185 18.18 -18.65 8.91
N LYS A 186 19.32 -19.21 8.52
CA LYS A 186 19.76 -20.54 8.94
C LYS A 186 20.24 -20.62 10.39
N ASP A 187 20.99 -19.63 10.86
CA ASP A 187 21.75 -19.72 12.11
C ASP A 187 21.18 -18.86 13.26
N ILE A 188 20.13 -18.07 13.03
CA ILE A 188 19.46 -17.33 14.10
C ILE A 188 18.69 -18.29 15.01
N ASP A 189 18.61 -17.95 16.30
CA ASP A 189 17.76 -18.66 17.25
C ASP A 189 16.30 -18.61 16.79
N ILE A 190 15.64 -19.77 16.78
CA ILE A 190 14.27 -19.89 16.26
C ILE A 190 13.29 -19.03 17.07
N GLU A 191 13.51 -18.88 18.37
CA GLU A 191 12.69 -18.01 19.23
C GLU A 191 12.70 -16.54 18.75
N SER A 192 13.82 -16.09 18.18
CA SER A 192 13.95 -14.70 17.71
C SER A 192 13.10 -14.40 16.47
N ILE A 193 12.71 -15.42 15.72
CA ILE A 193 11.91 -15.31 14.48
C ILE A 193 10.54 -15.98 14.58
N ARG A 194 10.14 -16.51 15.75
CA ARG A 194 8.80 -17.11 15.95
C ARG A 194 7.64 -16.16 15.60
N PHE A 195 7.85 -14.86 15.75
CA PHE A 195 6.84 -13.84 15.39
C PHE A 195 6.42 -13.91 13.92
N LEU A 196 7.25 -14.50 13.03
CA LEU A 196 6.89 -14.70 11.62
C LEU A 196 5.71 -15.66 11.43
N LYS A 197 5.38 -16.48 12.44
CA LYS A 197 4.15 -17.29 12.43
C LYS A 197 2.90 -16.41 12.34
N GLU A 198 2.88 -15.29 13.05
CA GLU A 198 1.78 -14.32 12.98
C GLU A 198 1.63 -13.74 11.57
N ALA A 199 2.73 -13.63 10.81
CA ALA A 199 2.70 -13.20 9.42
C ALA A 199 1.95 -14.19 8.51
N ILE A 200 2.16 -15.49 8.75
CA ILE A 200 1.46 -16.57 8.02
C ILE A 200 0.00 -16.55 8.41
N ASP A 201 -0.31 -16.57 9.71
CA ASP A 201 -1.68 -16.66 10.21
C ASP A 201 -2.54 -15.50 9.68
N MET A 202 -2.01 -14.26 9.75
CA MET A 202 -2.69 -13.07 9.23
C MET A 202 -2.89 -13.11 7.71
N ASN A 203 -1.86 -13.48 6.94
CA ASN A 203 -1.99 -13.54 5.48
C ASN A 203 -2.85 -14.73 5.01
N MET A 204 -2.95 -15.79 5.82
CA MET A 204 -3.85 -16.91 5.58
C MET A 204 -5.30 -16.54 5.87
N GLU A 205 -5.58 -15.68 6.84
CA GLU A 205 -6.92 -15.12 7.05
C GLU A 205 -7.41 -14.37 5.80
N LEU A 206 -6.55 -13.53 5.21
CA LEU A 206 -6.82 -12.89 3.91
C LEU A 206 -7.02 -13.92 2.79
N SER A 207 -6.21 -14.98 2.75
CA SER A 207 -6.37 -16.05 1.77
C SER A 207 -7.76 -16.70 1.86
N GLN A 208 -8.25 -16.96 3.07
CA GLN A 208 -9.59 -17.51 3.28
C GLN A 208 -10.70 -16.52 2.90
N ALA A 209 -10.51 -15.23 3.19
CA ALA A 209 -11.45 -14.19 2.77
C ALA A 209 -11.57 -14.10 1.25
N GLY A 210 -10.44 -14.16 0.53
CA GLY A 210 -10.42 -14.05 -0.94
C GLY A 210 -10.80 -15.31 -1.70
N LEU A 211 -10.91 -16.46 -1.00
CA LEU A 211 -11.46 -17.69 -1.58
C LEU A 211 -12.99 -17.75 -1.55
N LYS A 212 -13.65 -16.75 -0.94
CA LYS A 212 -15.10 -16.56 -1.06
C LYS A 212 -15.43 -16.07 -2.48
N GLU A 213 -16.60 -16.46 -3.00
CA GLU A 213 -17.04 -16.03 -4.33
C GLU A 213 -17.22 -14.51 -4.40
N ASN A 214 -16.95 -13.92 -5.57
CA ASN A 214 -17.09 -12.49 -5.88
C ASN A 214 -16.17 -11.56 -5.07
N VAL A 215 -14.97 -12.02 -4.70
CA VAL A 215 -13.95 -11.18 -4.04
C VAL A 215 -12.80 -10.86 -5.01
N GLY A 216 -12.51 -9.58 -5.18
CA GLY A 216 -11.37 -9.10 -5.97
C GLY A 216 -11.45 -9.51 -7.45
N GLY A 217 -10.31 -9.89 -8.02
CA GLY A 217 -10.22 -10.37 -9.40
C GLY A 217 -10.47 -11.88 -9.55
N GLU A 218 -10.81 -12.56 -8.46
CA GLU A 218 -11.02 -14.02 -8.38
C GLU A 218 -9.85 -14.86 -8.91
N PHE A 219 -8.63 -14.31 -8.92
CA PHE A 219 -7.43 -15.04 -9.33
C PHE A 219 -7.18 -16.23 -8.43
N GLY A 220 -7.44 -16.11 -7.13
CA GLY A 220 -7.32 -17.21 -6.17
C GLY A 220 -8.17 -18.43 -6.53
N ILE A 221 -9.44 -18.19 -6.86
CA ILE A 221 -10.39 -19.22 -7.32
C ILE A 221 -9.96 -19.75 -8.70
N GLY A 222 -9.56 -18.86 -9.62
CA GLY A 222 -9.07 -19.22 -10.95
C GLY A 222 -7.88 -20.19 -10.88
N PHE A 223 -6.88 -19.90 -10.04
CA PHE A 223 -5.72 -20.78 -9.86
C PHE A 223 -6.11 -22.15 -9.30
N LYS A 224 -7.05 -22.19 -8.34
CA LYS A 224 -7.53 -23.45 -7.73
C LYS A 224 -8.08 -24.44 -8.77
N ASN A 225 -8.61 -23.93 -9.88
CA ASN A 225 -9.23 -24.71 -10.95
C ASN A 225 -8.24 -25.14 -12.05
N LEU A 226 -6.96 -24.75 -11.96
CA LEU A 226 -5.94 -25.17 -12.92
C LEU A 226 -5.50 -26.62 -12.69
N ILE A 227 -4.94 -27.23 -13.74
CA ILE A 227 -4.35 -28.57 -13.70
C ILE A 227 -2.83 -28.43 -13.60
N GLY A 228 -2.21 -29.20 -12.71
CA GLY A 228 -0.77 -29.16 -12.48
C GLY A 228 -0.38 -29.72 -11.12
N ASP A 229 0.82 -29.39 -10.67
CA ASP A 229 1.29 -29.77 -9.34
C ASP A 229 0.44 -29.11 -8.25
N LYS A 230 -0.11 -29.95 -7.35
CA LYS A 230 -1.08 -29.54 -6.34
C LYS A 230 -0.51 -28.51 -5.36
N ALA A 231 0.75 -28.64 -4.97
CA ALA A 231 1.37 -27.74 -4.00
C ALA A 231 1.61 -26.36 -4.61
N TYR A 232 2.13 -26.31 -5.84
CA TYR A 232 2.32 -25.03 -6.54
C TYR A 232 1.00 -24.36 -6.91
N ILE A 233 -0.02 -25.12 -7.31
CA ILE A 233 -1.36 -24.57 -7.56
C ILE A 233 -1.95 -23.98 -6.29
N ARG A 234 -1.86 -24.70 -5.17
CA ARG A 234 -2.37 -24.22 -3.88
C ARG A 234 -1.59 -22.98 -3.41
N ALA A 235 -0.27 -22.95 -3.59
CA ALA A 235 0.56 -21.78 -3.28
C ALA A 235 0.12 -20.54 -4.08
N LYS A 236 -0.06 -20.68 -5.39
CA LYS A 236 -0.55 -19.60 -6.26
C LYS A 236 -1.97 -19.17 -5.88
N SER A 237 -2.85 -20.13 -5.64
CA SER A 237 -4.25 -19.88 -5.27
C SER A 237 -4.36 -19.11 -3.97
N LEU A 238 -3.66 -19.53 -2.91
CA LEU A 238 -3.71 -18.85 -1.61
C LEU A 238 -3.13 -17.44 -1.68
N ALA A 239 -1.94 -17.28 -2.28
CA ALA A 239 -1.32 -15.96 -2.41
C ALA A 239 -2.18 -15.00 -3.26
N ALA A 240 -2.74 -15.49 -4.37
CA ALA A 240 -3.64 -14.69 -5.21
C ALA A 240 -4.95 -14.34 -4.49
N ALA A 241 -5.55 -15.29 -3.75
CA ALA A 241 -6.75 -15.04 -2.97
C ALA A 241 -6.53 -13.96 -1.90
N ALA A 242 -5.42 -14.02 -1.16
CA ALA A 242 -5.10 -12.98 -0.19
C ALA A 242 -4.93 -11.61 -0.85
N SER A 243 -4.33 -11.56 -2.04
CA SER A 243 -4.26 -10.34 -2.85
C SER A 243 -5.66 -9.91 -3.31
N ASP A 244 -6.54 -10.81 -3.74
CA ASP A 244 -7.91 -10.49 -4.16
C ASP A 244 -8.70 -9.83 -3.02
N ALA A 245 -8.69 -10.41 -1.82
CA ALA A 245 -9.35 -9.84 -0.64
C ALA A 245 -8.82 -8.44 -0.32
N ARG A 246 -7.49 -8.29 -0.27
CA ARG A 246 -6.86 -7.01 0.02
C ARG A 246 -7.15 -5.95 -1.04
N MET A 247 -7.08 -6.33 -2.32
CA MET A 247 -7.28 -5.41 -3.45
C MET A 247 -8.75 -5.06 -3.66
N ALA A 248 -9.68 -5.88 -3.17
CA ALA A 248 -11.10 -5.57 -3.06
C ALA A 248 -11.41 -4.51 -1.97
N GLY A 249 -10.43 -4.16 -1.13
CA GLY A 249 -10.60 -3.19 -0.05
C GLY A 249 -11.16 -3.80 1.24
N ASP A 250 -10.99 -5.11 1.46
CA ASP A 250 -11.41 -5.76 2.69
C ASP A 250 -10.65 -5.17 3.90
N ASN A 251 -11.31 -5.09 5.05
CA ASN A 251 -10.78 -4.42 6.24
C ASN A 251 -9.90 -5.34 7.11
N ILE A 252 -9.33 -6.37 6.49
CA ILE A 252 -8.41 -7.33 7.09
C ILE A 252 -6.98 -6.86 6.81
N SER A 253 -6.13 -6.85 7.84
CA SER A 253 -4.72 -6.47 7.67
C SER A 253 -3.93 -7.58 6.98
N ALA A 254 -2.97 -7.20 6.14
CA ALA A 254 -1.92 -8.11 5.68
C ALA A 254 -0.68 -7.88 6.53
N MET A 255 0.03 -8.95 6.89
CA MET A 255 1.40 -8.77 7.35
C MET A 255 2.25 -8.39 6.14
N SER A 256 2.78 -7.18 6.16
CA SER A 256 3.57 -6.60 5.08
C SER A 256 5.05 -6.95 5.20
N CYS A 257 5.76 -6.80 4.08
CA CYS A 257 7.21 -6.69 4.02
C CYS A 257 7.55 -5.63 2.96
N ALA A 258 8.68 -4.94 3.10
CA ALA A 258 9.11 -3.87 2.20
C ALA A 258 7.99 -2.82 1.97
N SER A 259 7.30 -2.44 3.06
CA SER A 259 6.14 -1.54 3.07
C SER A 259 4.91 -1.97 2.24
N SER A 260 4.82 -3.25 1.82
CA SER A 260 3.72 -3.75 0.99
C SER A 260 3.11 -5.05 1.51
N GLY A 261 1.79 -5.02 1.73
CA GLY A 261 1.02 -6.20 2.12
C GLY A 261 1.06 -7.32 1.07
N ASN A 262 0.98 -6.98 -0.23
CA ASN A 262 1.05 -7.99 -1.30
C ASN A 262 2.45 -8.61 -1.42
N VAL A 263 3.50 -7.85 -1.09
CA VAL A 263 4.87 -8.39 -1.01
C VAL A 263 4.96 -9.37 0.16
N GLY A 264 4.44 -8.98 1.34
CA GLY A 264 4.37 -9.86 2.50
C GLY A 264 3.59 -11.15 2.23
N ILE A 265 2.43 -11.07 1.56
CA ILE A 265 1.65 -12.24 1.12
C ILE A 265 2.49 -13.13 0.21
N THR A 266 3.13 -12.55 -0.81
CA THR A 266 3.93 -13.28 -1.80
C THR A 266 5.14 -13.98 -1.14
N ALA A 267 5.74 -13.34 -0.14
CA ALA A 267 6.92 -13.83 0.52
C ALA A 267 6.64 -14.78 1.71
N SER A 268 5.38 -14.92 2.17
CA SER A 268 5.03 -15.86 3.25
C SER A 268 4.08 -16.98 2.85
N VAL A 269 2.95 -16.66 2.19
CA VAL A 269 1.85 -17.60 1.97
C VAL A 269 2.25 -18.82 1.12
N PRO A 270 3.05 -18.70 0.05
CA PRO A 270 3.43 -19.85 -0.76
C PRO A 270 4.16 -20.95 0.01
N PHE A 271 4.87 -20.62 1.09
CA PHE A 271 5.64 -21.61 1.84
C PHE A 271 4.76 -22.61 2.60
N LEU A 272 3.55 -22.22 3.03
CA LEU A 272 2.67 -23.11 3.78
C LEU A 272 2.30 -24.39 2.99
N PRO A 273 1.66 -24.32 1.81
CA PRO A 273 1.32 -25.52 1.04
C PRO A 273 2.54 -26.28 0.52
N ILE A 274 3.66 -25.59 0.25
CA ILE A 274 4.91 -26.24 -0.20
C ILE A 274 5.53 -27.04 0.95
N CYS A 275 5.59 -26.47 2.16
CA CYS A 275 6.13 -27.14 3.33
C CYS A 275 5.25 -28.33 3.75
N GLU A 276 3.92 -28.19 3.70
CA GLU A 276 2.98 -29.28 3.96
C GLU A 276 3.17 -30.45 3.00
N GLU A 277 3.28 -30.20 1.69
CA GLU A 277 3.49 -31.26 0.68
C GLU A 277 4.81 -32.01 0.89
N HIS A 278 5.86 -31.29 1.26
CA HIS A 278 7.20 -31.87 1.46
C HIS A 278 7.46 -32.36 2.89
N GLY A 279 6.46 -32.34 3.78
CA GLY A 279 6.59 -32.80 5.18
C GLY A 279 7.63 -32.00 5.98
N LYS A 280 7.75 -30.70 5.70
CA LYS A 280 8.69 -29.81 6.38
C LYS A 280 8.17 -29.37 7.74
N SER A 281 9.09 -29.21 8.68
CA SER A 281 8.78 -28.73 10.03
C SER A 281 8.38 -27.25 10.04
N GLU A 282 7.69 -26.81 11.09
CA GLU A 282 7.37 -25.39 11.30
C GLU A 282 8.65 -24.53 11.33
N GLU A 283 9.71 -25.03 11.96
CA GLU A 283 11.00 -24.34 11.99
C GLU A 283 11.59 -24.14 10.58
N GLU A 284 11.61 -25.19 9.74
CA GLU A 284 12.08 -25.07 8.35
C GLU A 284 11.26 -24.03 7.56
N MET A 285 9.94 -24.01 7.76
CA MET A 285 9.06 -23.03 7.12
C MET A 285 9.36 -21.59 7.60
N LEU A 286 9.50 -21.37 8.91
CA LEU A 286 9.82 -20.05 9.48
C LEU A 286 11.19 -19.54 9.00
N ARG A 287 12.18 -20.42 8.87
CA ARG A 287 13.50 -20.07 8.33
C ARG A 287 13.42 -19.72 6.84
N ALA A 288 12.60 -20.42 6.06
CA ALA A 288 12.38 -20.11 4.65
C ALA A 288 11.70 -18.74 4.46
N ILE A 289 10.70 -18.44 5.29
CA ILE A 289 10.01 -17.14 5.29
C ILE A 289 10.94 -16.03 5.76
N CYS A 290 11.75 -16.27 6.79
CA CYS A 290 12.78 -15.34 7.27
C CYS A 290 13.79 -14.97 6.18
N LEU A 291 14.12 -15.89 5.28
CA LEU A 291 14.96 -15.59 4.12
C LEU A 291 14.22 -14.85 3.00
N SER A 292 12.90 -15.09 2.87
CA SER A 292 12.09 -14.50 1.82
C SER A 292 11.62 -13.08 2.13
N PHE A 293 11.48 -12.73 3.40
CA PHE A 293 11.25 -11.37 3.89
C PHE A 293 12.56 -10.58 3.92
#